data_AF-A0A7S4I1X4-F1
#
_entry.id   AF-A0A7S4I1X4-F1
#
_cell.length_a   1.000
_cell.length_b   1.000
_cell.length_c   1.000
_cell.angle_alpha   90.00
_cell.angle_beta   90.00
_cell.angle_gamma   90.00
#
_symmetry.space_group_name_H-M   'P 1'
#
loop_
_entity.id
_entity.type
_entity.pdbx_description
1 polymer ?
#
loop_
_entity_poly.entity_id
_entity_poly.type
_entity_poly.pdbx_seq_one_letter_code
_entity_poly.pdbx_strand_id
1 'polypeptide(L)'
;GDPVELGRVDDIFVVDHATNNPTKRFDVDVTWFFRREHVDEDDMQDMELHERELFASKEKDTNPLAATYEGKCNIIHIAEVTHAIENQLKQPLNFFFMQSFDPHAPERQRISDLPPPVPAAAAAPPPPEAGGGAGEGADAAA
;
A
#
# COMPACT_ATOMS: atom_id res chain seq x y z
N GLY A 1 -16.82 -0.89 17.67
CA GLY A 1 -15.67 -1.63 17.13
C GLY A 1 -14.76 -0.60 16.54
N ASP A 2 -13.47 -0.73 16.76
CA ASP A 2 -12.50 0.23 16.26
C ASP A 2 -12.47 0.17 14.71
N PRO A 3 -12.27 1.31 14.04
CA PRO A 3 -12.26 1.35 12.59
C PRO A 3 -11.07 0.55 12.04
N VAL A 4 -11.26 -0.12 10.90
CA VAL A 4 -10.21 -0.89 10.23
C VAL A 4 -9.06 0.03 9.80
N GLU A 5 -7.84 -0.43 10.05
CA GLU A 5 -6.60 0.21 9.65
C GLU A 5 -6.44 0.19 8.12
N LEU A 6 -5.92 1.28 7.56
CA LEU A 6 -5.79 1.45 6.12
C LEU A 6 -4.32 1.62 5.75
N GLY A 7 -3.85 0.84 4.79
CA GLY A 7 -2.45 0.86 4.37
C GLY A 7 -2.29 0.67 2.86
N ARG A 8 -1.24 1.26 2.31
CA ARG A 8 -0.77 0.98 0.96
C ARG A 8 0.18 -0.20 1.02
N VAL A 9 -0.13 -1.25 0.26
CA VAL A 9 0.81 -2.35 0.02
C VAL A 9 1.95 -1.84 -0.86
N ASP A 10 3.15 -1.82 -0.31
CA ASP A 10 4.38 -1.45 -1.01
C ASP A 10 5.00 -2.67 -1.72
N ASP A 11 5.04 -3.82 -1.04
CA ASP A 11 5.58 -5.07 -1.59
C ASP A 11 4.90 -6.31 -0.97
N ILE A 12 4.92 -7.43 -1.69
CA ILE A 12 4.43 -8.74 -1.22
C ILE A 12 5.51 -9.78 -1.49
N PHE A 13 5.97 -10.46 -0.45
CA PHE A 13 7.04 -11.44 -0.57
C PHE A 13 6.77 -12.71 0.21
N VAL A 14 7.49 -13.77 -0.15
CA VAL A 14 7.38 -15.08 0.49
C VAL A 14 8.50 -15.25 1.49
N VAL A 15 8.14 -15.49 2.75
CA VAL A 15 9.08 -15.87 3.81
C VAL A 15 9.13 -17.39 3.88
N ASP A 16 10.34 -17.93 3.70
CA ASP A 16 10.65 -19.35 3.89
C ASP A 16 11.31 -19.54 5.26
N HIS A 17 10.59 -20.14 6.20
CA HIS A 17 11.15 -20.51 7.50
C HIS A 17 11.91 -21.83 7.37
N ALA A 18 13.24 -21.75 7.28
CA ALA A 18 14.07 -22.92 7.03
C ALA A 18 14.13 -23.93 8.20
N THR A 19 14.22 -25.20 7.77
CA THR A 19 14.70 -26.46 8.41
C THR A 19 13.73 -27.39 9.12
N ASN A 20 12.70 -26.95 9.86
CA ASN A 20 11.85 -27.91 10.60
C ASN A 20 10.34 -27.82 10.32
N ASN A 21 9.87 -26.84 9.54
CA ASN A 21 8.48 -26.80 9.07
C ASN A 21 8.37 -25.96 7.79
N PRO A 22 8.22 -26.57 6.60
CA PRO A 22 8.28 -25.88 5.30
C PRO A 22 6.96 -25.17 4.99
N THR A 23 6.48 -24.31 5.88
CA THR A 23 5.31 -23.48 5.63
C THR A 23 5.77 -22.16 5.03
N LYS A 24 5.59 -22.02 3.72
CA LYS A 24 5.73 -20.73 3.04
C LYS A 24 4.65 -19.79 3.57
N ARG A 25 5.06 -18.59 4.02
CA ARG A 25 4.15 -17.54 4.44
C ARG A 25 4.31 -16.34 3.51
N PHE A 26 3.19 -15.71 3.16
CA PHE A 26 3.22 -14.42 2.45
C PHE A 26 3.21 -13.31 3.48
N ASP A 27 4.21 -12.44 3.40
CA ASP A 27 4.28 -11.21 4.17
C ASP A 27 4.12 -10.02 3.22
N VAL A 28 3.67 -8.91 3.78
CA VAL A 28 3.38 -7.69 3.04
C VAL A 28 4.01 -6.51 3.76
N ASP A 29 4.74 -5.68 3.01
CA ASP A 29 5.19 -4.38 3.47
C ASP A 29 4.08 -3.35 3.23
N VAL A 30 3.68 -2.66 4.28
CA VAL A 30 2.54 -1.75 4.28
C VAL A 30 3.00 -0.37 4.77
N THR A 31 2.71 0.67 3.99
CA THR A 31 2.78 2.07 4.47
C THR A 31 1.41 2.47 5.01
N TRP A 32 1.33 2.96 6.24
CA TRP A 32 0.06 3.25 6.90
C TRP A 32 -0.54 4.63 6.57
N PHE A 33 -1.86 4.70 6.67
CA PHE A 33 -2.63 5.95 6.64
C PHE A 33 -3.35 6.14 7.97
N PHE A 34 -3.30 7.36 8.48
CA PHE A 34 -4.00 7.74 9.70
C PHE A 34 -5.36 8.36 9.40
N ARG A 35 -6.33 8.02 10.23
CA ARG A 35 -7.61 8.74 10.32
C ARG A 35 -7.48 9.93 11.26
N ARG A 36 -8.42 10.87 11.18
CA ARG A 36 -8.44 12.06 12.05
C ARG A 36 -8.34 11.73 13.53
N GLU A 37 -8.96 10.65 13.99
CA GLU A 37 -8.96 10.24 15.40
C GLU A 37 -7.58 9.80 15.92
N HIS A 38 -6.59 9.62 15.04
CA HIS A 38 -5.21 9.33 15.40
C HIS A 38 -4.32 10.59 15.45
N VAL A 39 -4.84 11.73 15.02
CA VAL A 39 -4.14 13.02 15.05
C VAL A 39 -4.66 13.79 16.26
N ASP A 40 -3.76 14.37 17.06
CA ASP A 40 -4.15 15.11 18.26
C ASP A 40 -5.11 16.26 17.93
N GLU A 41 -6.21 16.35 18.69
CA GLU A 41 -7.28 17.35 18.46
C GLU A 41 -6.75 18.79 18.53
N ASP A 42 -5.70 19.01 19.33
CA ASP A 42 -5.05 20.32 19.49
C ASP A 42 -4.30 20.78 18.22
N ASP A 43 -3.87 19.84 17.37
CA ASP A 43 -3.19 20.15 16.11
C ASP A 43 -4.18 20.40 14.95
N MET A 44 -5.46 20.07 15.14
CA MET A 44 -6.52 20.16 14.12
C MET A 44 -7.58 21.23 14.42
N GLN A 45 -7.36 22.08 15.43
CA GLN A 45 -8.29 23.16 15.77
C GLN A 45 -8.60 23.98 14.50
N ASP A 46 -9.90 24.13 14.20
CA ASP A 46 -10.52 24.86 13.09
C ASP A 46 -10.59 24.20 11.70
N MET A 47 -10.22 22.91 11.53
CA MET A 47 -10.39 22.23 10.24
C MET A 47 -11.60 21.27 10.22
N GLU A 48 -12.60 21.59 9.40
CA GLU A 48 -13.70 20.66 9.07
C GLU A 48 -13.15 19.58 8.10
N LEU A 49 -12.63 18.49 8.67
CA LEU A 49 -12.11 17.35 7.91
C LEU A 49 -13.24 16.43 7.44
N HIS A 50 -13.10 15.90 6.22
CA HIS A 50 -14.06 14.95 5.69
C HIS A 50 -13.91 13.58 6.38
N GLU A 51 -15.01 12.85 6.62
CA GLU A 51 -15.00 11.50 7.23
C GLU A 51 -14.12 10.46 6.47
N ARG A 52 -13.82 10.72 5.20
CA ARG A 52 -13.06 9.84 4.30
C ARG A 52 -11.66 10.36 4.02
N GLU A 53 -11.30 11.46 4.66
CA GLU A 53 -9.98 12.05 4.59
C GLU A 53 -9.03 11.26 5.47
N LEU A 54 -7.87 10.96 4.90
CA LEU A 54 -6.77 10.26 5.53
C LEU A 54 -5.52 11.14 5.50
N PHE A 55 -4.57 10.80 6.36
CA PHE A 55 -3.24 11.39 6.41
C PHE A 55 -2.21 10.32 6.04
N ALA A 56 -1.40 10.58 5.02
CA ALA A 56 -0.35 9.64 4.62
C ALA A 56 0.79 9.67 5.65
N SER A 57 1.24 8.50 6.11
CA SER A 57 2.38 8.38 7.02
C SER A 57 3.65 7.92 6.30
N LYS A 58 4.79 8.05 7.00
CA LYS A 58 6.05 7.37 6.65
C LYS A 58 6.21 6.04 7.40
N GLU A 59 5.29 5.72 8.31
CA GLU A 59 5.30 4.47 9.07
C GLU A 59 5.09 3.28 8.15
N LYS A 60 5.94 2.28 8.35
CA LYS A 60 5.95 1.05 7.58
C LYS A 60 6.04 -0.14 8.51
N ASP A 61 5.22 -1.14 8.23
CA ASP A 61 5.28 -2.43 8.91
C ASP A 61 5.27 -3.58 7.92
N THR A 62 5.88 -4.68 8.33
CA THR A 62 5.80 -5.97 7.65
C THR A 62 4.83 -6.85 8.40
N ASN A 63 3.76 -7.28 7.73
CA ASN A 63 2.70 -8.07 8.35
C ASN A 63 2.44 -9.38 7.59
N PRO A 64 2.05 -10.48 8.27
CA PRO A 64 1.61 -11.69 7.60
C PRO A 64 0.29 -11.44 6.84
N LEU A 65 0.31 -11.57 5.52
CA LEU A 65 -0.83 -11.22 4.66
C LEU A 65 -2.12 -11.96 5.05
N ALA A 66 -2.00 -13.24 5.38
CA ALA A 66 -3.14 -14.09 5.74
C ALA A 66 -3.81 -13.72 7.08
N ALA A 67 -3.09 -13.02 7.96
CA ALA A 67 -3.58 -12.66 9.29
C ALA A 67 -4.17 -11.24 9.34
N THR A 68 -3.73 -10.35 8.45
CA THR A 68 -4.02 -8.90 8.54
C THR A 68 -4.87 -8.35 7.40
N TYR A 69 -4.99 -9.05 6.27
CA TYR A 69 -5.72 -8.53 5.12
C TYR A 69 -7.24 -8.77 5.23
N GLU A 70 -8.01 -7.69 5.35
CA GLU A 70 -9.48 -7.74 5.42
C GLU A 70 -10.18 -7.40 4.09
N GLY A 71 -9.49 -6.73 3.16
CA GLY A 71 -10.09 -6.37 1.87
C GLY A 71 -9.36 -5.24 1.15
N LYS A 72 -9.84 -4.93 -0.06
CA LYS A 72 -9.29 -3.86 -0.91
C LYS A 72 -10.15 -2.61 -0.83
N CYS A 73 -9.49 -1.46 -0.67
CA CYS A 73 -10.10 -0.14 -0.79
C CYS A 73 -9.36 0.71 -1.85
N ASN A 74 -9.86 1.91 -2.12
CA ASN A 74 -9.22 2.88 -2.99
C ASN A 74 -8.87 4.13 -2.19
N ILE A 75 -7.61 4.54 -2.23
CA ILE A 75 -7.10 5.74 -1.56
C ILE A 75 -6.54 6.66 -2.62
N ILE A 76 -7.12 7.85 -2.75
CA ILE A 76 -6.83 8.76 -3.85
C ILE A 76 -6.07 9.98 -3.31
N HIS A 77 -4.95 10.33 -3.92
CA HIS A 77 -4.32 11.61 -3.62
C HIS A 77 -5.11 12.74 -4.30
N ILE A 78 -5.54 13.76 -3.56
CA ILE A 78 -6.45 14.77 -4.11
C ILE A 78 -5.87 15.53 -5.31
N ALA A 79 -4.54 15.66 -5.41
CA ALA A 79 -3.90 16.31 -6.55
C ALA A 79 -4.00 15.50 -7.86
N GLU A 80 -4.30 14.20 -7.79
CA GLU A 80 -4.49 13.33 -8.96
C GLU A 80 -5.91 13.40 -9.52
N VAL A 81 -6.80 14.13 -8.85
CA VAL A 81 -8.22 14.13 -9.13
C VAL A 81 -8.56 15.25 -10.12
N THR A 82 -8.80 14.84 -11.37
CA THR A 82 -9.17 15.75 -12.47
C THR A 82 -10.67 16.10 -12.50
N HIS A 83 -11.50 15.36 -11.76
CA HIS A 83 -12.96 15.51 -11.68
C HIS A 83 -13.39 15.84 -10.24
N ALA A 84 -14.65 16.18 -9.99
CA ALA A 84 -15.11 16.43 -8.61
C ALA A 84 -14.90 15.18 -7.72
N ILE A 85 -14.04 15.30 -6.69
CA ILE A 85 -13.71 14.23 -5.72
C ILE A 85 -14.97 13.60 -5.10
N GLU A 86 -16.01 14.41 -4.90
CA GLU A 86 -17.31 13.99 -4.37
C GLU A 86 -17.93 12.82 -5.13
N ASN A 87 -17.74 12.73 -6.45
CA ASN A 87 -18.26 11.61 -7.23
C ASN A 87 -17.52 10.30 -6.93
N GLN A 88 -16.21 10.38 -6.65
CA GLN A 88 -15.42 9.21 -6.25
C GLN A 88 -15.80 8.78 -4.83
N LEU A 89 -16.07 9.73 -3.93
CA LEU A 89 -16.42 9.44 -2.53
C LEU A 89 -17.82 8.85 -2.33
N LYS A 90 -18.67 8.84 -3.36
CA LYS A 90 -19.95 8.10 -3.36
C LYS A 90 -19.75 6.59 -3.24
N GLN A 91 -18.59 6.06 -3.63
CA GLN A 91 -18.29 4.63 -3.52
C GLN A 91 -17.86 4.29 -2.09
N PRO A 92 -18.38 3.21 -1.47
CA PRO A 92 -18.24 2.96 -0.03
C PRO A 92 -16.80 2.74 0.45
N LEU A 93 -15.91 2.25 -0.41
CA LEU A 93 -14.52 1.92 -0.09
C LEU A 93 -13.51 2.92 -0.68
N ASN A 94 -13.97 4.13 -1.00
CA ASN A 94 -13.13 5.20 -1.50
C ASN A 94 -12.80 6.20 -0.40
N PHE A 95 -11.51 6.45 -0.24
CA PHE A 95 -10.90 7.41 0.66
C PHE A 95 -10.01 8.35 -0.13
N PHE A 96 -9.60 9.45 0.50
CA PHE A 96 -8.66 10.38 -0.11
C PHE A 96 -7.71 10.96 0.92
N PHE A 97 -6.59 11.47 0.45
CA PHE A 97 -5.65 12.20 1.30
C PHE A 97 -5.09 13.41 0.53
N MET A 98 -4.73 14.43 1.31
CA MET A 98 -4.10 15.65 0.80
C MET A 98 -2.78 15.96 1.50
N GLN A 99 -2.64 15.52 2.74
CA GLN A 99 -1.51 15.85 3.60
C GLN A 99 -0.83 14.58 4.10
N SER A 100 0.43 14.74 4.49
CA SER A 100 1.14 13.72 5.23
C SER A 100 1.28 14.10 6.70
N PHE A 101 1.29 13.09 7.56
CA PHE A 101 1.38 13.21 9.00
C PHE A 101 2.48 12.28 9.51
N ASP A 102 3.27 12.78 10.45
CA ASP A 102 4.34 12.02 11.12
C ASP A 102 4.16 12.22 12.62
N PRO A 103 3.63 11.22 13.35
CA PRO A 103 3.37 11.34 14.78
C PRO A 103 4.66 11.41 15.62
N HIS A 104 5.81 11.11 15.02
CA HIS A 104 7.11 11.14 15.69
C HIS A 104 7.89 12.42 15.38
N ALA A 105 7.37 13.31 14.54
CA ALA A 105 8.02 14.56 14.23
C ALA A 105 8.06 15.46 15.48
N PRO A 106 9.25 15.91 15.93
CA PRO A 106 9.36 16.87 17.01
C PRO A 106 8.85 18.24 16.50
N GLU A 107 7.59 18.55 16.82
CA GLU A 107 6.87 19.80 16.55
C GLU A 107 6.54 20.15 15.07
N ARG A 108 5.24 20.13 14.75
CA ARG A 108 4.53 21.05 13.84
C ARG A 108 5.08 21.28 12.44
N GLN A 109 5.76 20.32 11.83
CA GLN A 109 5.95 20.35 10.39
C GLN A 109 4.73 19.70 9.74
N ARG A 110 3.84 20.52 9.15
CA ARG A 110 2.92 20.02 8.12
C ARG A 110 3.80 19.54 6.98
N ILE A 111 4.06 18.23 6.92
CA ILE A 111 4.97 17.66 5.94
C ILE A 111 4.27 17.74 4.58
N SER A 112 4.66 18.74 3.79
CA SER A 112 4.30 18.88 2.37
C SER A 112 5.26 18.13 1.44
N ASP A 113 6.10 17.23 1.98
CA ASP A 113 7.24 16.63 1.26
C ASP A 113 7.12 15.12 1.02
N LEU A 114 5.92 14.56 0.95
CA LEU A 114 5.79 13.24 0.32
C LEU A 114 5.88 13.40 -1.19
N PRO A 115 6.83 12.75 -1.88
CA PRO A 115 6.82 12.72 -3.34
C PRO A 115 5.47 12.12 -3.80
N PRO A 116 4.88 12.62 -4.90
CA PRO A 116 3.63 12.09 -5.42
C PRO A 116 3.75 10.58 -5.67
N PRO A 117 2.65 9.80 -5.54
CA PRO A 117 2.64 8.40 -5.91
C PRO A 117 3.20 8.25 -7.32
N VAL A 118 4.18 7.36 -7.49
CA VAL A 118 4.67 7.03 -8.83
C VAL A 118 3.46 6.45 -9.58
N PRO A 119 3.03 7.06 -10.70
CA PRO A 119 1.91 6.54 -11.46
C PRO A 119 2.20 5.08 -11.83
N ALA A 120 1.21 4.19 -11.69
CA ALA A 120 1.30 2.78 -12.04
C ALA A 120 1.37 2.56 -13.58
N ALA A 121 2.27 3.27 -14.25
CA ALA A 121 2.54 3.15 -15.67
C ALA A 121 3.97 2.61 -15.87
N ALA A 122 4.03 1.38 -16.39
CA ALA A 122 5.22 0.68 -16.87
C ALA A 122 6.17 0.09 -15.81
N ALA A 123 5.67 -0.83 -14.99
CA ALA A 123 6.49 -2.01 -14.70
C ALA A 123 6.72 -2.71 -16.04
N ALA A 124 7.92 -2.57 -16.61
CA ALA A 124 8.31 -3.32 -17.79
C ALA A 124 8.07 -4.82 -17.51
N PRO A 125 7.47 -5.57 -18.46
CA PRO A 125 7.29 -7.01 -18.27
C PRO A 125 8.66 -7.64 -17.98
N PRO A 126 8.72 -8.64 -17.07
CA PRO A 126 9.97 -9.36 -16.84
C PRO A 126 10.48 -9.91 -18.19
N PRO A 127 11.81 -9.96 -18.39
CA PRO A 127 12.37 -10.48 -19.64
C PRO A 127 11.83 -11.90 -19.88
N PRO A 128 11.52 -12.28 -21.13
CA PRO A 128 11.05 -13.62 -21.42
C PRO A 128 12.11 -14.62 -20.97
N GLU A 129 11.71 -15.56 -20.11
CA GLU A 129 12.53 -16.71 -19.78
C GLU A 129 12.90 -17.41 -21.09
N ALA A 130 14.20 -17.52 -21.35
CA ALA A 130 14.71 -18.30 -22.47
C ALA A 130 14.26 -19.75 -22.26
N GLY A 131 13.24 -20.15 -23.02
CA GLY A 131 12.73 -21.51 -23.05
C GLY A 131 13.83 -22.48 -23.47
N GLY A 132 14.44 -23.14 -22.48
CA GLY A 132 15.21 -24.35 -22.67
C GLY A 132 14.26 -25.52 -22.92
N GLY A 133 13.81 -25.65 -24.16
CA GLY A 133 13.04 -26.80 -24.63
C GLY A 133 13.87 -28.08 -24.56
N ALA A 134 13.30 -29.08 -23.88
CA ALA A 134 13.72 -30.47 -23.89
C ALA A 134 13.30 -31.19 -25.18
N GLY A 135 14.00 -32.29 -25.51
CA GLY A 135 13.58 -33.30 -26.50
C GLY A 135 14.68 -33.60 -27.52
N GLU A 136 15.51 -34.63 -27.36
CA GLU A 136 15.25 -36.06 -27.62
C GLU A 136 15.42 -36.45 -29.10
N GLY A 137 16.33 -37.39 -29.37
CA GLY A 137 16.62 -37.91 -30.71
C GLY A 137 17.78 -38.88 -30.70
N ALA A 138 17.47 -40.15 -30.41
CA ALA A 138 18.37 -41.27 -30.66
C ALA A 138 18.65 -41.43 -32.16
N ASP A 139 19.86 -41.84 -32.53
CA ASP A 139 20.04 -42.75 -33.67
C ASP A 139 21.28 -43.61 -33.48
N ALA A 140 21.13 -44.86 -33.91
CA ALA A 140 22.10 -45.93 -33.85
C ALA A 140 22.78 -46.10 -35.23
N ALA A 141 23.81 -46.94 -35.25
CA ALA A 141 24.47 -47.54 -36.42
C ALA A 141 25.47 -46.66 -37.20
N ALA A 142 26.76 -46.96 -37.03
CA ALA A 142 27.55 -47.74 -37.99
C ALA A 142 28.81 -48.30 -37.31
#